data_AF-A0A8S2TRT6-F1
#
_entry.id   AF-A0A8S2TRT6-F1
#
_cell.length_a   1.000
_cell.length_b   1.000
_cell.length_c   1.000
_cell.angle_alpha   90.00
_cell.angle_beta   90.00
_cell.angle_gamma   90.00
#
_symmetry.space_group_name_H-M   'P 1'
#
loop_
_entity.id
_entity.type
_entity.pdbx_description
1 polymer ?
#
loop_
_entity_poly.entity_id
_entity_poly.type
_entity_poly.pdbx_seq_one_letter_code
_entity_poly.pdbx_strand_id
1 'polypeptide(L)'
;EFRSRKFLNPTSYIKVKNECLQRLVCDHFDTLKNECNELIIREDFDALRNMYKLLVPTPIGTSYMVERLQQNIAAIGHEKIHSL
;
A
#
# COMPACT_ATOMS: atom_id res chain seq x y z
N GLU A 1 -0.28 15.77 -18.75
CA GLU A 1 -1.30 14.99 -19.49
C GLU A 1 -0.91 13.50 -19.45
N PHE A 2 -1.86 12.56 -19.31
CA PHE A 2 -1.56 11.12 -19.25
C PHE A 2 -1.43 10.54 -20.66
N ARG A 3 -0.28 9.93 -20.99
CA ARG A 3 -0.02 9.33 -22.31
C ARG A 3 -1.06 8.30 -22.72
N SER A 4 -1.52 7.48 -21.79
CA SER A 4 -2.58 6.49 -22.07
C SER A 4 -3.87 7.13 -22.60
N ARG A 5 -4.24 8.32 -22.11
CA ARG A 5 -5.44 9.03 -22.55
C ARG A 5 -5.27 9.78 -23.87
N LYS A 6 -4.01 10.03 -24.26
CA LYS A 6 -3.68 10.72 -25.50
C LYS A 6 -3.57 9.76 -26.70
N PHE A 7 -3.08 8.55 -26.45
CA PHE A 7 -2.69 7.63 -27.53
C PHE A 7 -3.49 6.32 -27.59
N LEU A 8 -4.27 5.98 -26.56
CA LEU A 8 -4.98 4.70 -26.51
C LEU A 8 -6.49 4.89 -26.59
N ASN A 9 -7.20 3.83 -26.98
CA ASN A 9 -8.66 3.81 -26.87
C ASN A 9 -9.09 3.73 -25.39
N PRO A 10 -10.17 4.44 -24.98
CA PRO A 10 -10.68 4.38 -23.60
C PRO A 10 -10.90 2.99 -23.02
N THR A 11 -11.32 2.04 -23.85
CA THR A 11 -11.50 0.62 -23.44
C THR A 11 -10.20 -0.05 -23.00
N SER A 12 -9.04 0.48 -23.40
CA SER A 12 -7.72 -0.04 -23.06
C SER A 12 -7.09 0.62 -21.83
N TYR A 13 -7.67 1.71 -21.29
CA TYR A 13 -7.09 2.44 -20.16
C TYR A 13 -6.94 1.57 -18.93
N ILE A 14 -7.99 0.82 -18.59
CA ILE A 14 -7.99 -0.08 -17.43
C ILE A 14 -6.99 -1.23 -17.65
N LYS A 15 -6.90 -1.77 -18.86
CA LYS A 15 -5.96 -2.85 -19.19
C LYS A 15 -4.51 -2.42 -18.97
N VAL A 16 -4.13 -1.26 -19.51
CA VAL A 16 -2.76 -0.73 -19.32
C VAL A 16 -2.50 -0.35 -17.88
N LYS A 17 -3.47 0.26 -17.18
CA LYS A 17 -3.33 0.57 -15.75
C LYS A 17 -3.07 -0.71 -14.94
N ASN A 18 -3.83 -1.77 -15.18
CA ASN A 18 -3.69 -3.02 -14.44
C ASN A 18 -2.37 -3.71 -14.74
N GLU A 19 -1.90 -3.73 -15.99
CA GLU A 19 -0.57 -4.26 -16.33
C GLU A 19 0.54 -3.47 -15.63
N CYS A 20 0.45 -2.13 -15.62
CA CYS A 20 1.41 -1.30 -14.89
C CYS A 20 1.37 -1.57 -13.38
N LEU A 21 0.19 -1.72 -12.78
CA LEU A 21 0.06 -2.04 -11.35
C LEU A 21 0.64 -3.42 -11.04
N GLN A 22 0.37 -4.42 -11.89
CA GLN A 22 0.92 -5.75 -11.72
C GLN A 22 2.45 -5.71 -11.70
N ARG A 23 3.06 -5.11 -12.73
CA ARG A 23 4.52 -5.07 -12.89
C ARG A 23 5.25 -4.18 -11.88
N LEU A 24 4.67 -3.04 -11.51
CA LEU A 24 5.35 -2.05 -10.68
C LEU A 24 5.05 -2.22 -9.18
N VAL A 25 3.93 -2.85 -8.82
CA VAL A 25 3.49 -2.96 -7.44
C VAL A 25 3.35 -4.42 -7.03
N CYS A 26 2.51 -5.21 -7.72
CA CYS A 26 2.23 -6.59 -7.30
C CYS A 26 3.48 -7.48 -7.34
N ASP A 27 4.27 -7.38 -8.42
CA ASP A 27 5.50 -8.18 -8.59
C ASP A 27 6.59 -7.81 -7.56
N HIS A 28 6.48 -6.64 -6.93
CA HIS A 28 7.39 -6.14 -5.90
C HIS A 28 6.75 -6.08 -4.50
N PHE A 29 5.60 -6.76 -4.32
CA PHE A 29 4.77 -6.58 -3.13
C PHE A 29 5.49 -6.96 -1.84
N ASP A 30 6.31 -8.02 -1.83
CA ASP A 30 7.06 -8.43 -0.63
C ASP A 30 8.03 -7.36 -0.13
N THR A 31 8.64 -6.59 -1.05
CA THR A 31 9.52 -5.48 -0.67
C THR A 31 8.71 -4.35 -0.05
N LEU A 32 7.59 -3.99 -0.67
CA LEU A 32 6.68 -2.96 -0.17
C LEU A 32 6.06 -3.35 1.18
N LYS A 33 5.81 -4.64 1.41
CA LYS A 33 5.27 -5.20 2.65
C LYS A 33 6.19 -4.89 3.82
N ASN A 34 7.48 -5.22 3.67
CA ASN A 34 8.48 -4.99 4.71
C ASN A 34 8.65 -3.50 5.01
N GLU A 35 8.73 -2.66 3.98
CA GLU A 35 8.83 -1.21 4.17
C GLU A 35 7.58 -0.64 4.86
N CYS A 36 6.38 -1.05 4.43
CA CYS A 36 5.13 -0.61 5.04
C CYS A 36 5.07 -0.94 6.54
N ASN A 37 5.58 -2.11 6.95
CA ASN A 37 5.69 -2.45 8.36
C ASN A 37 6.59 -1.47 9.13
N GLU A 38 7.78 -1.19 8.59
CA GLU A 38 8.73 -0.27 9.22
C GLU A 38 8.16 1.15 9.36
N LEU A 39 7.48 1.63 8.32
CA LEU A 39 6.85 2.95 8.35
C LEU A 39 5.73 3.04 9.39
N ILE A 40 4.95 1.97 9.59
CA ILE A 40 3.91 1.90 10.64
C ILE A 40 4.54 1.95 12.03
N ILE A 41 5.61 1.19 12.27
CA ILE A 41 6.30 1.15 13.58
C ILE A 41 6.94 2.51 13.91
N ARG A 42 7.51 3.17 12.90
CA ARG A 42 8.17 4.48 13.07
C ARG A 42 7.21 5.67 13.04
N GLU A 43 5.92 5.42 12.80
CA GLU A 43 4.88 6.45 12.66
C GLU A 43 5.21 7.50 11.57
N ASP A 44 5.89 7.10 10.49
CA ASP A 44 6.17 8.00 9.35
C ASP A 44 4.94 8.11 8.44
N PHE A 45 4.02 8.99 8.83
CA PHE A 45 2.75 9.18 8.14
C PHE A 45 2.89 9.79 6.74
N ASP A 46 3.95 10.55 6.47
CA ASP A 46 4.19 11.16 5.16
C ASP A 46 4.58 10.08 4.14
N ALA A 47 5.49 9.18 4.52
CA ALA A 47 5.84 8.02 3.69
C ALA A 47 4.66 7.03 3.59
N LEU A 48 3.92 6.77 4.68
CA LEU A 48 2.74 5.91 4.66
C LEU A 48 1.66 6.41 3.72
N ARG A 49 1.48 7.72 3.59
CA ARG A 49 0.54 8.29 2.63
C ARG A 49 0.88 7.91 1.19
N ASN A 50 2.17 7.84 0.86
CA ASN A 50 2.62 7.40 -0.46
C ASN A 50 2.47 5.88 -0.61
N MET A 51 2.80 5.11 0.42
CA MET A 51 2.59 3.66 0.46
C MET A 51 1.11 3.31 0.23
N TYR A 52 0.19 4.00 0.91
CA TYR A 52 -1.25 3.84 0.74
C TYR A 52 -1.70 4.06 -0.71
N LYS A 53 -1.21 5.12 -1.38
CA LYS A 53 -1.54 5.38 -2.79
C LYS A 53 -1.09 4.27 -3.73
N LEU A 54 0.02 3.60 -3.42
CA LEU A 54 0.54 2.48 -4.21
C LEU A 54 -0.23 1.19 -3.96
N LEU A 55 -0.58 0.91 -2.70
CA LEU A 55 -1.17 -0.37 -2.30
C LEU A 55 -2.69 -0.42 -2.45
N VAL A 56 -3.41 0.70 -2.27
CA VAL A 56 -4.88 0.77 -2.38
C VAL A 56 -5.44 0.27 -3.71
N PRO A 57 -4.83 0.58 -4.88
CA PRO A 57 -5.30 0.05 -6.15
C PRO A 57 -5.22 -1.48 -6.25
N THR A 58 -4.51 -2.14 -5.34
CA THR A 58 -4.35 -3.59 -5.29
C THR A 58 -5.18 -4.19 -4.14
N PRO A 59 -5.96 -5.25 -4.38
CA PRO A 59 -6.71 -5.91 -3.30
C PRO A 59 -5.80 -6.42 -2.18
N ILE A 60 -4.68 -7.05 -2.55
CA ILE A 60 -3.71 -7.65 -1.62
C ILE A 60 -3.07 -6.57 -0.73
N GLY A 61 -2.66 -5.44 -1.32
CA GLY A 61 -2.03 -4.37 -0.56
C GLY A 61 -2.97 -3.69 0.42
N THR A 62 -4.23 -3.48 0.04
CA THR A 62 -5.24 -2.90 0.95
C THR A 62 -5.47 -3.80 2.15
N SER A 63 -5.69 -5.10 1.94
CA SER A 63 -5.89 -6.07 3.03
C SER A 63 -4.70 -6.12 3.98
N TYR A 64 -3.48 -6.15 3.44
CA TYR A 64 -2.26 -6.18 4.25
C TYR A 64 -2.12 -4.94 5.15
N MET A 65 -2.35 -3.73 4.62
CA MET A 65 -2.22 -2.50 5.40
C MET A 65 -3.20 -2.45 6.56
N VAL A 66 -4.45 -2.85 6.33
CA VAL A 66 -5.50 -2.88 7.38
C VAL A 66 -5.13 -3.86 8.48
N GLU A 67 -4.76 -5.08 8.11
CA GLU A 67 -4.35 -6.11 9.08
C GLU A 67 -3.14 -5.64 9.89
N ARG A 68 -2.13 -5.09 9.22
CA ARG A 68 -0.89 -4.69 9.89
C ARG A 68 -1.10 -3.52 10.84
N LEU A 69 -1.92 -2.54 10.44
CA LEU A 69 -2.26 -1.42 11.30
C LEU A 69 -3.06 -1.88 12.54
N GLN A 70 -4.02 -2.79 12.36
CA GLN A 70 -4.78 -3.37 13.47
C GLN A 70 -3.87 -4.10 14.46
N GLN A 71 -2.92 -4.90 13.97
CA GLN A 71 -1.92 -5.58 14.80
C GLN A 71 -1.05 -4.58 15.58
N ASN A 72 -0.58 -3.52 14.92
CA ASN A 72 0.26 -2.51 15.57
C ASN A 72 -0.48 -1.77 16.69
N ILE A 73 -1.72 -1.34 16.44
CA ILE A 73 -2.56 -0.68 17.45
C ILE A 73 -2.80 -1.60 18.65
N ALA A 74 -3.10 -2.88 18.39
CA ALA A 74 -3.28 -3.86 19.45
C ALA A 74 -2.00 -4.07 20.26
N ALA A 75 -0.83 -4.16 19.62
CA ALA A 75 0.45 -4.33 20.29
C ALA A 75 0.78 -3.13 21.19
N ILE A 76 0.68 -1.90 20.66
CA ILE A 76 0.91 -0.66 21.40
C ILE A 76 -0.06 -0.55 22.59
N GLY A 77 -1.33 -0.93 22.39
CA GLY A 77 -2.34 -0.93 23.44
C GLY A 77 -1.99 -1.88 24.59
N HIS A 78 -1.61 -3.12 24.27
CA HIS A 78 -1.20 -4.11 25.28
C HIS A 78 0.05 -3.68 26.03
N GLU A 79 1.07 -3.15 25.33
CA GLU A 79 2.30 -2.67 25.94
C GLU A 79 2.01 -1.54 26.94
N LYS A 80 1.20 -0.55 26.55
CA LYS A 80 0.83 0.56 27.42
C LYS A 80 0.09 0.10 28.67
N ILE A 81 -0.87 -0.81 28.54
CA ILE A 81 -1.62 -1.34 29.70
C ILE A 81 -0.71 -2.11 30.65
N HIS A 82 0.21 -2.93 30.14
CA HIS A 82 1.12 -3.71 30.98
C HIS A 82 2.22 -2.85 31.61
N SER A 83 2.56 -1.71 31.02
CA SER A 83 3.53 -0.75 31.56
C SER A 83 2.97 0.19 32.64
N LEU A 84 1.66 0.16 32.89
CA LEU A 84 0.95 0.93 33.93
C LEU A 84 0.88 0.14 35.24
#